data_AF-A0A7J2JJX2-F1
#
_entry.id   AF-A0A7J2JJX2-F1
#
_cell.length_a   1.000
_cell.length_b   1.000
_cell.length_c   1.000
_cell.angle_alpha   90.00
_cell.angle_beta   90.00
_cell.angle_gamma   90.00
#
_symmetry.space_group_name_H-M   'P 1'
#
loop_
_entity.id
_entity.type
_entity.pdbx_description
1 polymer ?
#
loop_
_entity_poly.entity_id
_entity_poly.type
_entity_poly.pdbx_seq_one_letter_code
_entity_poly.pdbx_strand_id
1 'polypeptide(L)'
;MSYTKFEIARLLGARALQIKMGAPILIRIPKTVEKPLDIAKLELEKGVLPITVKKREVKRVRKKVKIIPEIPLEEKEEEKKGGIVEEGEELIEEME
;
A
#
# COMPACT_ATOMS: atom_id res chain seq x y z
N MET A 1 -16.84 17.76 4.49
CA MET A 1 -16.69 16.31 4.73
C MET A 1 -16.05 16.10 6.09
N SER A 2 -16.63 15.27 6.97
CA SER A 2 -16.06 15.01 8.30
C SER A 2 -15.19 13.75 8.26
N TYR A 3 -13.90 13.91 8.55
CA TYR A 3 -12.95 12.81 8.73
C TYR A 3 -12.91 12.39 10.21
N THR A 4 -12.72 11.10 10.47
CA THR A 4 -12.47 10.61 11.83
C THR A 4 -11.09 11.06 12.32
N LYS A 5 -10.88 11.09 13.64
CA LYS A 5 -9.58 11.43 14.23
C LYS A 5 -8.42 10.56 13.69
N PHE A 6 -8.69 9.30 13.39
CA PHE A 6 -7.71 8.37 12.83
C PHE A 6 -7.40 8.66 11.36
N GLU A 7 -8.42 9.02 10.60
CA GLU A 7 -8.27 9.44 9.20
C GLU A 7 -7.46 10.73 9.11
N ILE A 8 -7.76 11.72 9.95
CA ILE A 8 -7.02 12.99 10.03
C ILE A 8 -5.54 12.71 10.34
N ALA A 9 -5.26 11.92 11.38
CA ALA A 9 -3.90 11.59 11.76
C ALA A 9 -3.14 10.88 10.61
N ARG A 10 -3.81 9.95 9.91
CA ARG A 10 -3.21 9.22 8.79
C ARG A 10 -2.94 10.11 7.57
N LEU A 11 -3.88 10.99 7.24
CA LEU A 11 -3.75 11.97 6.16
C LEU A 11 -2.56 12.92 6.42
N LEU A 12 -2.49 13.50 7.62
CA LEU A 12 -1.39 14.39 8.00
C LEU A 12 -0.03 13.69 7.96
N GLY A 13 0.05 12.46 8.50
CA GLY A 13 1.29 11.68 8.49
C GLY A 13 1.75 11.33 7.07
N ALA A 14 0.86 10.85 6.21
CA ALA A 14 1.17 10.53 4.82
C ALA A 14 1.60 11.78 4.05
N ARG A 15 0.91 12.91 4.24
CA ARG A 15 1.24 14.16 3.54
C ARG A 15 2.56 14.76 4.03
N ALA A 16 2.82 14.76 5.34
CA ALA A 16 4.09 15.24 5.89
C ALA A 16 5.28 14.44 5.33
N LEU A 17 5.12 13.13 5.13
CA LEU A 17 6.13 12.29 4.50
C LEU A 17 6.39 12.71 3.04
N GLN A 18 5.34 12.93 2.25
CA GLN A 18 5.47 13.40 0.87
C GLN A 18 6.25 14.72 0.79
N ILE A 19 5.90 15.70 1.64
CA ILE A 19 6.57 16.99 1.70
C ILE A 19 8.05 16.82 2.07
N LYS A 20 8.36 15.94 3.03
CA LYS A 20 9.74 15.62 3.40
C LYS A 20 10.54 15.01 2.24
N MET A 21 9.87 14.29 1.34
CA MET A 21 10.45 13.71 0.12
C MET A 21 10.54 14.72 -1.04
N GLY A 22 10.22 16.00 -0.83
CA GLY A 22 10.29 17.03 -1.86
C GLY A 22 9.06 17.13 -2.74
N ALA A 23 7.92 16.54 -2.34
CA ALA A 23 6.67 16.71 -3.07
C ALA A 23 6.22 18.19 -3.11
N PRO A 24 5.57 18.63 -4.20
CA PRO A 24 5.12 20.01 -4.35
C PRO A 24 4.04 20.37 -3.32
N ILE A 25 4.15 21.58 -2.78
CA ILE A 25 3.22 22.15 -1.79
C ILE A 25 2.22 23.04 -2.54
N LEU A 26 0.92 22.85 -2.27
CA LEU A 26 -0.16 23.53 -3.02
C LEU A 26 -0.56 24.88 -2.43
N ILE A 27 0.03 25.25 -1.28
CA ILE A 27 -0.26 26.48 -0.55
C ILE A 27 0.95 27.40 -0.53
N ARG A 28 0.69 28.71 -0.42
CA ARG A 28 1.74 29.68 -0.08
C ARG A 28 2.17 29.47 1.36
N ILE A 29 3.44 29.13 1.55
CA ILE A 29 4.04 28.87 2.86
C ILE A 29 4.40 30.24 3.48
N PRO A 30 3.86 30.59 4.67
CA PRO A 30 4.40 31.73 5.41
C PRO A 30 5.83 31.39 5.86
N LYS A 31 6.75 32.35 5.78
CA LYS A 31 8.20 32.16 6.06
C LYS A 31 8.52 31.53 7.42
N THR A 32 7.56 31.49 8.34
CA THR A 32 7.69 30.96 9.70
C THR A 32 7.48 29.44 9.79
N VAL A 33 6.91 28.79 8.77
CA VAL A 33 6.53 27.38 8.84
C VAL A 33 7.50 26.52 8.03
N GLU A 34 8.43 25.86 8.72
CA GLU A 34 9.43 24.98 8.10
C GLU A 34 9.10 23.49 8.25
N LYS A 35 8.26 23.12 9.23
CA LYS A 35 8.00 21.71 9.54
C LYS A 35 7.02 21.11 8.54
N PRO A 36 7.33 19.96 7.91
CA PRO A 36 6.45 19.27 6.97
C PRO A 36 5.05 18.97 7.52
N LEU A 37 4.97 18.68 8.83
CA LEU A 37 3.70 18.41 9.50
C LEU A 37 2.79 19.64 9.57
N ASP A 38 3.36 20.81 9.82
CA ASP A 38 2.58 22.03 9.93
C ASP A 38 2.10 22.52 8.56
N ILE A 39 2.91 22.30 7.51
CA ILE A 39 2.48 22.50 6.12
C ILE A 39 1.31 21.58 5.77
N ALA A 40 1.38 20.30 6.14
CA ALA A 40 0.29 19.35 5.91
C ALA A 40 -1.01 19.73 6.66
N LYS A 41 -0.91 20.28 7.88
CA LYS A 41 -2.07 20.81 8.62
C LYS A 41 -2.71 21.98 7.90
N LEU A 42 -1.93 22.94 7.42
CA LEU A 42 -2.43 24.09 6.68
C LEU A 42 -3.13 23.68 5.37
N GLU A 43 -2.61 22.68 4.66
CA GLU A 43 -3.28 22.14 3.46
C GLU A 43 -4.60 21.44 3.80
N LEU A 44 -4.67 20.73 4.93
CA LEU A 44 -5.89 20.10 5.41
C LEU A 44 -6.95 21.14 5.81
N GLU A 45 -6.56 22.18 6.55
CA GLU A 45 -7.44 23.28 6.98
C GLU A 45 -8.01 24.06 5.80
N LYS A 46 -7.21 24.23 4.73
CA LYS A 46 -7.65 24.87 3.47
C LYS A 46 -8.42 23.92 2.54
N GLY A 47 -8.51 22.64 2.87
CA GLY A 47 -9.22 21.65 2.05
C GLY A 47 -8.56 21.33 0.71
N VAL A 48 -7.25 21.60 0.56
CA VAL A 48 -6.49 21.39 -0.70
C VAL A 48 -5.56 20.18 -0.65
N LEU A 49 -5.75 19.30 0.33
CA LEU A 49 -4.89 18.13 0.54
C LEU A 49 -4.99 17.16 -0.67
N PRO A 50 -3.88 16.82 -1.36
CA PRO A 50 -3.90 16.03 -2.59
C PRO A 50 -3.99 14.51 -2.36
N ILE A 51 -4.62 14.09 -1.26
CA ILE A 51 -4.86 12.68 -0.92
C ILE A 51 -6.23 12.56 -0.26
N THR A 52 -6.93 11.45 -0.51
CA THR A 52 -8.29 11.21 0.00
C THR A 52 -8.37 9.85 0.70
N VAL A 53 -9.30 9.71 1.64
CA VAL A 53 -9.55 8.45 2.35
C VAL A 53 -10.58 7.61 1.58
N LYS A 54 -10.19 6.40 1.20
CA LYS A 54 -11.12 5.38 0.68
C LYS A 54 -11.58 4.47 1.81
N LYS A 55 -12.85 4.58 2.21
CA LYS A 55 -13.46 3.71 3.21
C LYS A 55 -13.78 2.35 2.58
N ARG A 56 -13.23 1.27 3.14
CA ARG A 56 -13.56 -0.08 2.73
C ARG A 56 -14.81 -0.52 3.49
N GLU A 57 -15.93 -0.65 2.79
CA GLU A 57 -17.09 -1.34 3.32
C GLU A 57 -16.79 -2.83 3.39
N VAL A 58 -16.51 -3.32 4.60
CA VAL A 58 -16.38 -4.75 4.82
C VAL A 58 -17.79 -5.31 4.96
N LYS A 59 -18.33 -5.89 3.87
CA LYS A 59 -19.50 -6.76 3.99
C LYS A 59 -19.10 -7.88 4.94
N ARG A 60 -19.60 -7.87 6.17
CA ARG A 60 -19.43 -8.97 7.13
C ARG A 60 -20.16 -10.18 6.56
N VAL A 61 -19.50 -10.93 5.68
CA VAL A 61 -19.97 -12.23 5.25
C VAL A 61 -19.80 -13.13 6.47
N ARG A 62 -20.91 -13.42 7.18
CA ARG A 62 -20.95 -14.52 8.14
C ARG A 62 -20.68 -15.80 7.34
N LYS A 63 -19.43 -16.23 7.24
CA LYS A 63 -19.12 -17.54 6.69
C LYS A 63 -19.68 -18.58 7.67
N LYS A 64 -20.79 -19.24 7.29
CA LYS A 64 -21.15 -20.51 7.93
C LYS A 64 -20.01 -21.46 7.60
N VAL A 65 -19.20 -21.80 8.59
CA VAL A 65 -18.15 -22.83 8.43
C VAL A 65 -18.88 -24.15 8.16
N LYS A 66 -18.83 -24.64 6.92
CA LYS A 66 -19.07 -26.06 6.64
C LYS A 66 -17.78 -26.76 7.04
N ILE A 67 -17.85 -27.60 8.07
CA ILE A 67 -16.78 -28.51 8.45
C ILE A 67 -16.48 -29.36 7.21
N ILE A 68 -15.27 -29.25 6.69
CA ILE A 68 -14.78 -30.11 5.61
C ILE A 68 -14.46 -31.45 6.29
N PRO A 69 -15.06 -32.59 5.89
CA PRO A 69 -14.62 -33.88 6.40
C PRO A 69 -13.15 -34.10 6.01
N GLU A 70 -12.37 -34.66 6.93
CA GLU A 70 -10.95 -34.96 6.71
C GLU A 70 -10.77 -35.77 5.44
N ILE A 71 -9.95 -35.25 4.52
CA ILE A 71 -9.60 -35.93 3.29
C ILE A 71 -8.47 -36.92 3.65
N PRO A 72 -8.61 -38.23 3.38
CA PRO A 72 -7.54 -39.19 3.62
C PRO A 72 -6.31 -38.82 2.79
N LEU A 73 -5.13 -38.87 3.42
CA LEU A 73 -3.86 -38.70 2.74
C LEU A 73 -3.58 -39.96 1.91
N GLU A 74 -3.81 -39.90 0.60
CA GLU A 74 -3.23 -40.87 -0.33
C GLU A 74 -1.77 -40.48 -0.59
N GLU A 75 -0.84 -41.31 -0.11
CA GLU A 75 0.57 -41.22 -0.43
C GLU A 75 0.75 -41.48 -1.92
N LYS A 76 1.03 -40.43 -2.70
CA LYS A 76 1.56 -40.59 -4.06
C LYS A 76 3.08 -40.62 -3.96
N GLU A 77 3.67 -41.79 -4.21
CA GLU A 77 5.10 -41.93 -4.45
C GLU A 77 5.49 -41.10 -5.69
N GLU A 78 6.37 -40.12 -5.51
CA GLU A 78 6.98 -39.38 -6.61
C GLU A 78 8.05 -40.27 -7.29
N GLU A 79 7.72 -40.85 -8.43
CA GLU A 79 8.75 -41.33 -9.35
C GLU A 79 9.53 -40.12 -9.91
N LYS A 80 10.73 -39.89 -9.37
CA LYS A 80 11.74 -39.02 -9.98
C LYS A 80 12.10 -39.56 -11.37
N LYS A 81 11.76 -38.83 -12.43
CA LYS A 81 12.48 -38.91 -13.71
C LYS A 81 12.97 -37.53 -14.10
N GLY A 82 14.31 -37.42 -14.11
CA GLY A 82 15.04 -36.20 -14.39
C GLY A 82 14.93 -35.75 -15.85
N GLY A 83 15.18 -34.46 -16.02
CA GLY A 83 15.35 -33.79 -17.30
C GLY A 83 15.73 -32.34 -17.03
N ILE A 84 17.04 -32.10 -16.92
CA ILE A 84 17.63 -30.75 -16.92
C ILE A 84 17.45 -30.21 -18.34
N VAL A 85 16.84 -29.04 -18.50
CA VAL A 85 16.95 -28.27 -19.75
C VAL A 85 17.44 -26.87 -19.35
N GLU A 86 18.74 -26.68 -19.54
CA GLU A 86 19.41 -25.39 -19.59
C GLU A 86 18.95 -24.69 -20.87
N GLU A 87 18.25 -23.56 -20.77
CA GLU A 87 18.08 -22.59 -21.86
C GLU A 87 17.37 -21.34 -21.28
N GLY A 88 18.16 -20.36 -20.83
CA GLY A 88 17.60 -19.12 -20.29
C GLY A 88 18.59 -18.06 -19.83
N GLU A 89 19.90 -18.31 -19.85
CA GLU A 89 20.92 -17.36 -19.37
C GLU A 89 21.71 -16.63 -20.48
N GLU A 90 21.31 -16.68 -21.76
CA GLU A 90 22.13 -16.12 -22.86
C GLU A 90 21.72 -14.74 -23.43
N LEU A 91 20.74 -14.01 -22.88
CA LEU A 91 20.20 -12.82 -23.59
C LEU A 91 20.42 -11.44 -22.96
N ILE A 92 21.42 -11.24 -22.10
CA ILE A 92 21.71 -9.88 -21.55
C ILE A 92 23.19 -9.45 -21.68
N GLU A 93 24.00 -10.13 -22.49
CA GLU A 93 25.37 -9.66 -22.82
C GLU A 93 25.45 -8.76 -24.08
N GLU A 94 24.34 -8.48 -24.79
CA GLU A 94 24.36 -7.61 -25.99
C GLU A 94 23.78 -6.20 -25.79
N MET A 95 23.86 -5.62 -24.60
CA MET A 95 23.67 -4.17 -24.43
C MET A 95 24.74 -3.59 -23.50
N GLU A 96 25.99 -3.64 -23.98
CA GLU A 96 27.07 -2.74 -23.57
C GLU A 96 26.84 -1.33 -24.15
#